data_AF-L8JX57-F1
#
_entry.id   AF-L8JX57-F1
#
_cell.length_a   1.000
_cell.length_b   1.000
_cell.length_c   1.000
_cell.angle_alpha   90.00
_cell.angle_beta   90.00
_cell.angle_gamma   90.00
#
_symmetry.space_group_name_H-M   'P 1'
#
loop_
_entity.id
_entity.type
_entity.pdbx_description
1 polymer ?
#
loop_
_entity_poly.entity_id
_entity_poly.type
_entity_poly.pdbx_seq_one_letter_code
_entity_poly.pdbx_strand_id
1 'polypeptide(L)'
;MKTLTTMAALLIAGASVYANVNGITTVDPKKSVAIIQNVQAKYKLVYLKESKGTVRIDILNEAGKQVHSQSVSNDGGFAQQFDFSSLPYGMYTFEVTHPDGTKIAEVVNHLKPEKAVSTGLRAGVLDINDNNKFRLAVLKSNSDPINVKIYDEQNRLLHEDVIAGDEGFRKTYDLKNVKASSFRFEVSDNNSTVTMFSK
;
A
#
# COMPACT_ATOMS: atom_id res chain seq x y z
N MET A 1 21.51 -34.22 -51.70
CA MET A 1 20.80 -33.46 -50.65
C MET A 1 20.35 -34.42 -49.56
N LYS A 2 20.97 -34.38 -48.38
CA LYS A 2 20.47 -35.02 -47.15
C LYS A 2 20.84 -34.09 -45.99
N THR A 3 19.83 -33.69 -45.25
CA THR A 3 19.79 -32.54 -44.32
C THR A 3 20.52 -32.82 -43.01
N LEU A 4 21.29 -31.85 -42.52
CA LEU A 4 21.81 -31.82 -41.15
C LEU A 4 20.69 -31.43 -40.19
N THR A 5 20.45 -32.26 -39.19
CA THR A 5 19.50 -31.99 -38.10
C THR A 5 20.27 -31.43 -36.91
N THR A 6 20.12 -30.14 -36.61
CA THR A 6 20.70 -29.51 -35.42
C THR A 6 19.76 -29.68 -34.23
N MET A 7 20.17 -30.46 -33.22
CA MET A 7 19.49 -30.47 -31.92
C MET A 7 19.84 -29.19 -31.15
N ALA A 8 18.82 -28.38 -30.84
CA ALA A 8 18.94 -27.31 -29.86
C ALA A 8 18.73 -27.90 -28.45
N ALA A 9 19.77 -27.88 -27.62
CA ALA A 9 19.65 -28.19 -26.20
C ALA A 9 19.15 -26.94 -25.45
N LEU A 10 17.91 -26.96 -24.96
CA LEU A 10 17.44 -26.00 -23.97
C LEU A 10 18.10 -26.30 -22.61
N LEU A 11 19.05 -25.46 -22.21
CA LEU A 11 19.54 -25.39 -20.83
C LEU A 11 18.52 -24.60 -20.00
N ILE A 12 17.67 -25.30 -19.26
CA ILE A 12 16.83 -24.69 -18.22
C ILE A 12 17.72 -24.55 -16.98
N ALA A 13 18.31 -23.37 -16.79
CA ALA A 13 18.93 -23.01 -15.52
C ALA A 13 17.81 -22.70 -14.51
N GLY A 14 17.50 -23.66 -13.64
CA GLY A 14 16.63 -23.44 -12.50
C GLY A 14 17.31 -22.54 -11.47
N ALA A 15 16.88 -21.29 -11.38
CA ALA A 15 17.19 -20.44 -10.23
C ALA A 15 16.03 -20.54 -9.24
N SER A 16 16.28 -21.14 -8.08
CA SER A 16 15.34 -21.14 -6.95
C SER A 16 15.17 -19.71 -6.42
N VAL A 17 13.95 -19.17 -6.53
CA VAL A 17 13.59 -17.86 -5.98
C VAL A 17 13.19 -18.02 -4.52
N TYR A 18 13.93 -17.38 -3.62
CA TYR A 18 13.52 -17.20 -2.22
C TYR A 18 12.48 -16.07 -2.15
N ALA A 19 11.28 -16.38 -1.67
CA ALA A 19 10.25 -15.39 -1.38
C ALA A 19 10.62 -14.61 -0.10
N ASN A 20 10.98 -13.33 -0.21
CA ASN A 20 11.01 -12.42 0.92
C ASN A 20 9.66 -11.69 1.00
N VAL A 21 8.86 -12.13 1.97
CA VAL A 21 7.62 -11.47 2.39
C VAL A 21 8.01 -10.37 3.37
N ASN A 22 8.29 -9.17 2.88
CA ASN A 22 8.14 -7.88 3.56
C ASN A 22 8.64 -6.78 2.63
N GLY A 23 7.71 -5.95 2.14
CA GLY A 23 7.90 -4.96 1.08
C GLY A 23 8.74 -3.74 1.44
N ILE A 24 9.95 -3.93 1.95
CA ILE A 24 11.01 -2.91 1.98
C ILE A 24 12.29 -3.58 1.48
N THR A 25 12.56 -3.46 0.19
CA THR A 25 13.88 -3.78 -0.36
C THR A 25 14.79 -2.59 -0.11
N THR A 26 15.61 -2.66 0.95
CA THR A 26 16.80 -1.83 1.05
C THR A 26 17.67 -2.13 -0.17
N VAL A 27 18.05 -1.10 -0.93
CA VAL A 27 18.94 -1.26 -2.08
C VAL A 27 20.26 -1.86 -1.57
N ASP A 28 20.59 -3.08 -2.00
CA ASP A 28 21.91 -3.66 -1.75
C ASP A 28 22.94 -2.76 -2.45
N PRO A 29 23.93 -2.20 -1.73
CA PRO A 29 24.92 -1.28 -2.30
C PRO A 29 25.76 -1.88 -3.45
N LYS A 30 25.66 -3.19 -3.72
CA LYS A 30 26.26 -3.85 -4.89
C LYS A 30 25.37 -3.91 -6.13
N LYS A 31 24.08 -3.61 -6.02
CA LYS A 31 23.15 -3.64 -7.17
C LYS A 31 23.17 -2.30 -7.92
N SER A 32 23.39 -2.35 -9.22
CA SER A 32 23.35 -1.19 -10.11
C SER A 32 21.93 -0.81 -10.58
N VAL A 33 20.95 -1.68 -10.33
CA VAL A 33 19.53 -1.50 -10.67
C VAL A 33 18.68 -1.89 -9.46
N ALA A 34 17.67 -1.09 -9.14
CA ALA A 34 16.67 -1.40 -8.14
C ALA A 34 15.27 -0.99 -8.61
N ILE A 35 14.24 -1.75 -8.22
CA ILE A 35 12.84 -1.38 -8.45
C ILE A 35 12.19 -1.07 -7.10
N ILE A 36 11.58 0.11 -6.99
CA ILE A 36 10.92 0.61 -5.79
C ILE A 36 9.44 0.83 -6.09
N GLN A 37 8.57 0.45 -5.15
CA GLN A 37 7.14 0.71 -5.23
C GLN A 37 6.68 1.51 -4.01
N ASN A 38 6.60 2.83 -4.16
CA ASN A 38 6.12 3.73 -3.08
C ASN A 38 4.65 4.14 -3.26
N VAL A 39 4.11 3.96 -4.46
CA VAL A 39 2.72 4.28 -4.81
C VAL A 39 2.11 3.04 -5.46
N GLN A 40 0.85 2.78 -5.15
CA GLN A 40 0.11 1.66 -5.73
C GLN A 40 0.18 1.69 -7.26
N ALA A 41 0.42 0.52 -7.87
CA ALA A 41 0.60 0.34 -9.31
C ALA A 41 1.67 1.21 -9.97
N LYS A 42 2.54 1.90 -9.22
CA LYS A 42 3.62 2.73 -9.80
C LYS A 42 4.97 2.21 -9.33
N TYR A 43 5.77 1.79 -10.29
CA TYR A 43 7.10 1.24 -10.07
C TYR A 43 8.14 2.25 -10.53
N LYS A 44 9.14 2.50 -9.68
CA LYS A 44 10.28 3.35 -9.99
C LYS A 44 11.52 2.48 -10.15
N LEU A 45 12.06 2.45 -11.36
CA LEU A 45 13.38 1.89 -11.62
C LEU A 45 14.43 2.94 -11.27
N VAL A 46 15.37 2.57 -10.41
CA VAL A 46 16.55 3.38 -10.08
C VAL A 46 17.77 2.70 -10.67
N TYR A 47 18.50 3.43 -11.49
CA TYR A 47 19.73 3.00 -12.15
C TYR A 47 20.90 3.80 -11.59
N LEU A 48 21.86 3.11 -10.98
CA LEU A 48 22.95 3.73 -10.21
C LEU A 48 24.31 3.70 -10.92
N LYS A 49 24.41 3.09 -12.11
CA LYS A 49 25.70 2.98 -12.83
C LYS A 49 26.04 4.32 -13.49
N GLU A 50 27.22 4.85 -13.20
CA GLU A 50 27.68 6.14 -13.73
C GLU A 50 28.13 6.10 -15.21
N SER A 51 28.20 4.91 -15.82
CA SER A 51 28.64 4.77 -17.21
C SER A 51 27.70 5.48 -18.18
N LYS A 52 28.21 6.49 -18.89
CA LYS A 52 27.44 7.22 -19.91
C LYS A 52 27.00 6.30 -21.04
N GLY A 53 25.82 6.55 -21.59
CA GLY A 53 25.32 5.83 -22.76
C GLY A 53 23.82 5.57 -22.71
N THR A 54 23.31 4.83 -23.70
CA THR A 54 21.89 4.48 -23.75
C THR A 54 21.63 3.20 -22.96
N VAL A 55 20.69 3.27 -22.02
CA VAL A 55 20.18 2.11 -21.28
C VAL A 55 18.81 1.74 -21.84
N ARG A 56 18.63 0.48 -22.23
CA ARG A 56 17.34 -0.03 -22.69
C ARG A 56 16.63 -0.73 -21.54
N ILE A 57 15.34 -0.46 -21.39
CA ILE A 57 14.48 -1.05 -20.37
C ILE A 57 13.32 -1.73 -21.08
N ASP A 58 13.25 -3.06 -20.97
CA ASP A 58 12.13 -3.86 -21.42
C ASP A 58 11.36 -4.38 -20.20
N ILE A 59 10.02 -4.30 -20.24
CA ILE A 59 9.16 -4.89 -19.20
C ILE A 59 8.44 -6.07 -19.83
N LEU A 60 8.64 -7.24 -19.25
CA LEU A 60 8.01 -8.48 -19.68
C LEU A 60 6.97 -8.92 -18.66
N ASN A 61 5.84 -9.45 -19.13
CA ASN A 61 4.87 -10.12 -18.26
C ASN A 61 5.34 -11.54 -17.89
N GLU A 62 4.54 -12.24 -17.07
CA GLU A 62 4.81 -13.61 -16.62
C GLU A 62 5.02 -14.63 -17.77
N ALA A 63 4.36 -14.41 -18.92
CA ALA A 63 4.54 -15.25 -20.11
C ALA A 63 5.80 -14.90 -20.92
N GLY A 64 6.63 -13.97 -20.46
CA GLY A 64 7.79 -13.46 -21.19
C GLY A 64 7.44 -12.54 -22.37
N LYS A 65 6.19 -12.09 -22.48
CA LYS A 65 5.78 -11.15 -23.53
C LYS A 65 6.15 -9.73 -23.09
N GLN A 66 6.86 -9.02 -23.97
CA GLN A 66 7.17 -7.61 -23.78
C GLN A 66 5.87 -6.78 -23.78
N VAL A 67 5.63 -6.06 -22.68
CA VAL A 67 4.49 -5.13 -22.52
C VAL A 67 4.93 -3.67 -22.59
N HIS A 68 6.21 -3.39 -22.38
CA HIS A 68 6.80 -2.05 -22.51
C HIS A 68 8.25 -2.14 -22.96
N SER A 69 8.72 -1.13 -23.69
CA SER A 69 10.13 -0.98 -24.07
C SER A 69 10.46 0.50 -24.20
N GLN A 70 11.55 0.94 -23.59
CA GLN A 70 12.07 2.30 -23.76
C GLN A 70 13.59 2.35 -23.68
N SER A 71 14.17 3.39 -24.27
CA SER A 71 15.59 3.71 -24.15
C SER A 71 15.76 5.03 -23.42
N VAL A 72 16.66 5.07 -22.45
CA VAL A 72 16.95 6.24 -21.62
C VAL A 72 18.43 6.59 -21.76
N SER A 73 18.74 7.87 -22.02
CA SER A 73 20.12 8.34 -22.00
C SER A 73 20.59 8.47 -20.56
N ASN A 74 21.69 7.82 -20.22
CA ASN A 74 22.32 7.88 -18.90
C ASN A 74 23.56 8.79 -18.93
N ASP A 75 23.65 9.70 -17.96
CA ASP A 75 24.78 10.61 -17.77
C ASP A 75 25.29 10.63 -16.31
N GLY A 76 25.05 9.56 -15.56
CA GLY A 76 25.44 9.49 -14.13
C GLY A 76 24.45 8.78 -13.22
N GLY A 77 23.51 8.03 -13.77
CA GLY A 77 22.38 7.42 -13.06
C GLY A 77 21.06 8.11 -13.41
N PHE A 78 19.95 7.40 -13.22
CA PHE A 78 18.61 7.97 -13.42
C PHE A 78 17.56 7.21 -12.60
N ALA A 79 16.38 7.82 -12.50
CA ALA A 79 15.19 7.14 -12.00
C ALA A 79 14.03 7.32 -12.98
N GLN A 80 13.39 6.22 -13.37
CA GLN A 80 12.27 6.21 -14.29
C GLN A 80 11.05 5.59 -13.63
N GLN A 81 9.91 6.31 -13.68
CA GLN A 81 8.64 5.79 -13.18
C GLN A 81 7.84 5.13 -14.29
N PHE A 82 7.12 4.08 -13.94
CA PHE A 82 6.24 3.30 -14.79
C PHE A 82 4.89 3.13 -14.10
N ASP A 83 3.80 3.32 -14.85
CA ASP A 83 2.44 3.16 -14.36
C ASP A 83 1.86 1.84 -14.87
N PHE A 84 1.52 0.96 -13.94
CA PHE A 84 0.99 -0.38 -14.19
C PHE A 84 -0.53 -0.42 -13.98
N SER A 85 -1.20 0.72 -13.79
CA SER A 85 -2.64 0.77 -13.44
C SER A 85 -3.55 0.12 -14.49
N SER A 86 -3.11 0.04 -15.75
CA SER A 86 -3.82 -0.61 -16.85
C SER A 86 -3.32 -2.03 -17.18
N LEU A 87 -2.29 -2.50 -16.48
CA LEU A 87 -1.71 -3.82 -16.70
C LEU A 87 -2.40 -4.87 -15.79
N PRO A 88 -2.55 -6.12 -16.25
CA PRO A 88 -3.04 -7.21 -15.42
C PRO A 88 -2.17 -7.42 -14.17
N TYR A 89 -2.79 -7.87 -13.08
CA TYR A 89 -2.04 -8.30 -11.90
C TYR A 89 -1.25 -9.58 -12.21
N GLY A 90 -0.03 -9.68 -11.69
CA GLY A 90 0.87 -10.80 -11.95
C GLY A 90 2.34 -10.44 -11.82
N MET A 91 3.21 -11.38 -12.18
CA MET A 91 4.66 -11.16 -12.16
C MET A 91 5.13 -10.40 -13.39
N TYR A 92 6.07 -9.48 -13.18
CA TYR A 92 6.71 -8.70 -14.24
C TYR A 92 8.22 -8.67 -14.06
N THR A 93 8.94 -8.72 -15.17
CA THR A 93 10.39 -8.63 -15.21
C THR A 93 10.80 -7.32 -15.86
N PHE A 94 11.60 -6.53 -15.17
CA PHE A 94 12.34 -5.41 -15.74
C PHE A 94 13.69 -5.94 -16.24
N GLU A 95 13.86 -6.05 -17.55
CA GLU A 95 15.14 -6.33 -18.19
C GLU A 95 15.83 -5.02 -18.56
N VAL A 96 16.99 -4.77 -17.98
CA VAL A 96 17.80 -3.57 -18.20
C VAL A 96 19.05 -3.96 -18.97
N THR A 97 19.17 -3.47 -20.20
CA THR A 97 20.37 -3.63 -21.02
C THR A 97 21.24 -2.39 -20.89
N HIS A 98 22.46 -2.60 -20.38
CA HIS A 98 23.48 -1.57 -20.22
C HIS A 98 24.10 -1.15 -21.57
N PRO A 99 24.83 -0.03 -21.63
CA PRO A 99 25.51 0.41 -22.86
C PRO A 99 26.55 -0.59 -23.38
N ASP A 100 27.15 -1.37 -22.49
CA ASP A 100 28.12 -2.45 -22.81
C ASP A 100 27.44 -3.76 -23.28
N GLY A 101 26.11 -3.77 -23.36
CA GLY A 101 25.32 -4.93 -23.78
C GLY A 101 25.01 -5.93 -22.67
N THR A 102 25.56 -5.75 -21.45
CA THR A 102 25.21 -6.61 -20.31
C THR A 102 23.76 -6.39 -19.89
N LYS A 103 23.11 -7.44 -19.38
CA LYS A 103 21.71 -7.41 -18.97
C LYS A 103 21.53 -7.73 -17.49
N ILE A 104 20.63 -7.01 -16.84
CA ILE A 104 20.17 -7.30 -15.47
C ILE A 104 18.65 -7.44 -15.51
N ALA A 105 18.12 -8.43 -14.81
CA ALA A 105 16.70 -8.65 -14.65
C ALA A 105 16.29 -8.48 -13.19
N GLU A 106 15.27 -7.65 -12.95
CA GLU A 106 14.63 -7.51 -11.64
C GLU A 106 13.15 -7.88 -11.76
N VAL A 107 12.67 -8.73 -10.86
CA VAL A 107 11.29 -9.25 -10.88
C VAL A 107 10.47 -8.52 -9.82
N VAL A 108 9.26 -8.09 -10.20
CA VAL A 108 8.28 -7.52 -9.28
C VAL A 108 6.95 -8.27 -9.37
N ASN A 109 6.22 -8.29 -8.26
CA ASN A 109 4.86 -8.82 -8.23
C ASN A 109 3.87 -7.65 -8.25
N HIS A 110 3.14 -7.50 -9.36
CA HIS A 110 2.07 -6.53 -9.49
C HIS A 110 0.79 -7.08 -8.86
N LEU A 111 0.66 -6.80 -7.57
CA LEU A 111 -0.46 -7.29 -6.79
C LEU A 111 -1.70 -6.42 -7.00
N LYS A 112 -2.85 -7.10 -7.05
CA LYS A 112 -4.13 -6.44 -6.86
C LYS A 112 -4.06 -5.65 -5.54
N PRO A 113 -4.54 -4.40 -5.51
CA PRO A 113 -4.84 -3.74 -4.27
C PRO A 113 -5.61 -4.72 -3.40
N GLU A 114 -5.05 -5.15 -2.28
CA GLU A 114 -5.90 -5.72 -1.26
C GLU A 114 -6.98 -4.67 -1.04
N LYS A 115 -8.26 -5.03 -1.26
CA LYS A 115 -9.35 -4.20 -0.74
C LYS A 115 -8.92 -3.92 0.67
N ALA A 116 -8.70 -2.66 1.02
CA ALA A 116 -8.28 -2.28 2.36
C ALA A 116 -9.15 -3.11 3.28
N VAL A 117 -8.56 -4.14 3.89
CA VAL A 117 -9.30 -5.01 4.78
C VAL A 117 -9.72 -4.00 5.83
N SER A 118 -11.02 -3.76 5.90
CA SER A 118 -11.58 -2.88 6.90
C SER A 118 -11.12 -3.47 8.21
N THR A 119 -10.02 -2.95 8.76
CA THR A 119 -9.79 -3.05 10.18
C THR A 119 -11.01 -2.34 10.71
N GLY A 120 -11.95 -3.12 11.27
CA GLY A 120 -13.29 -2.67 11.63
C GLY A 120 -13.26 -1.35 12.39
N LEU A 121 -14.42 -0.69 12.49
CA LEU A 121 -14.61 0.61 13.12
C LEU A 121 -13.55 0.93 14.18
N ARG A 122 -12.76 1.98 13.97
CA ARG A 122 -11.73 2.43 14.91
C ARG A 122 -12.11 3.80 15.44
N ALA A 123 -12.27 3.89 16.75
CA ALA A 123 -12.58 5.13 17.43
C ALA A 123 -11.69 5.33 18.66
N GLY A 124 -11.46 6.58 19.01
CA GLY A 124 -10.75 6.99 20.23
C GLY A 124 -11.40 8.24 20.83
N VAL A 125 -11.44 8.31 22.17
CA VAL A 125 -11.94 9.47 22.91
C VAL A 125 -10.82 10.09 23.74
N LEU A 126 -10.76 11.42 23.77
CA LEU A 126 -9.78 12.19 24.55
C LEU A 126 -10.49 13.23 25.42
N ASP A 127 -10.09 13.32 26.68
CA ASP A 127 -10.43 14.42 27.58
C ASP A 127 -9.68 15.70 27.24
N ILE A 128 -10.41 16.79 27.01
CA ILE A 128 -9.83 18.04 26.48
C ILE A 128 -9.37 18.98 27.60
N ASN A 129 -9.98 18.97 28.78
CA ASN A 129 -9.72 19.97 29.84
C ASN A 129 -10.38 19.70 31.22
N ASP A 130 -10.53 18.45 31.65
CA ASP A 130 -11.13 18.06 32.96
C ASP A 130 -12.52 18.67 33.27
N ASN A 131 -13.23 19.17 32.25
CA ASN A 131 -14.54 19.82 32.37
C ASN A 131 -15.61 19.06 31.57
N ASN A 132 -15.53 17.72 31.59
CA ASN A 132 -16.41 16.82 30.85
C ASN A 132 -16.55 17.21 29.36
N LYS A 133 -15.43 17.58 28.72
CA LYS A 133 -15.37 17.83 27.27
C LYS A 133 -14.52 16.77 26.61
N PHE A 134 -15.13 16.06 25.68
CA PHE A 134 -14.55 14.89 25.06
C PHE A 134 -14.40 15.10 23.56
N ARG A 135 -13.22 14.81 23.02
CA ARG A 135 -12.99 14.74 21.57
C ARG A 135 -13.06 13.30 21.13
N LEU A 136 -14.10 12.97 20.37
CA LEU A 136 -14.21 11.71 19.68
C LEU A 136 -13.53 11.83 18.31
N ALA A 137 -12.64 10.88 18.00
CA ALA A 137 -12.08 10.69 16.67
C ALA A 137 -12.49 9.31 16.16
N VAL A 138 -13.07 9.26 14.97
CA VAL A 138 -13.43 8.02 14.28
C VAL A 138 -12.65 7.98 12.98
N LEU A 139 -11.87 6.92 12.77
CA LEU A 139 -11.22 6.68 11.49
C LEU A 139 -12.26 6.18 10.50
N LYS A 140 -12.05 6.47 9.21
CA LYS A 140 -12.95 6.10 8.11
C LYS A 140 -13.47 4.66 8.31
N SER A 141 -14.80 4.53 8.45
CA SER A 141 -15.46 3.25 8.31
C SER A 141 -15.86 3.04 6.85
N ASN A 142 -15.95 1.78 6.43
CA ASN A 142 -16.53 1.41 5.14
C ASN A 142 -18.05 1.18 5.26
N SER A 143 -18.64 1.51 6.40
CA SER A 143 -20.06 1.31 6.70
C SER A 143 -20.62 2.57 7.36
N ASP A 144 -21.53 3.22 6.64
CA ASP A 144 -22.34 4.33 7.13
C ASP A 144 -23.79 3.88 7.36
N PRO A 145 -24.54 4.53 8.26
CA PRO A 145 -24.11 5.64 9.12
C PRO A 145 -23.35 5.18 10.37
N ILE A 146 -22.58 6.10 10.97
CA ILE A 146 -21.99 5.91 12.30
C ILE A 146 -22.96 6.41 13.37
N ASN A 147 -23.29 5.54 14.33
CA ASN A 147 -24.08 5.90 15.51
C ASN A 147 -23.15 6.10 16.70
N VAL A 148 -23.31 7.21 17.42
CA VAL A 148 -22.60 7.51 18.66
C VAL A 148 -23.61 7.61 19.79
N LYS A 149 -23.42 6.81 20.83
CA LYS A 149 -24.20 6.87 22.07
C LYS A 149 -23.28 7.14 23.24
N ILE A 150 -23.73 8.00 24.15
CA ILE A 150 -22.96 8.36 25.36
C ILE A 150 -23.82 8.04 26.57
N TYR A 151 -23.25 7.31 27.51
CA TYR A 151 -23.90 6.88 28.74
C TYR A 151 -23.14 7.38 29.97
N ASP A 152 -23.84 7.54 31.09
CA ASP A 152 -23.22 7.76 32.40
C ASP A 152 -22.83 6.44 33.11
N GLU A 153 -22.31 6.55 34.33
CA GLU A 153 -21.91 5.41 35.15
C GLU A 153 -23.06 4.49 35.59
N GLN A 154 -24.32 4.94 35.49
CA GLN A 154 -25.51 4.11 35.73
C GLN A 154 -26.11 3.53 34.43
N ASN A 155 -25.38 3.61 33.30
CA ASN A 155 -25.84 3.19 31.97
C ASN A 155 -27.08 3.94 31.46
N ARG A 156 -27.35 5.16 31.95
CA ARG A 156 -28.40 6.00 31.38
C ARG A 156 -27.88 6.68 30.11
N LEU A 157 -28.66 6.62 29.04
CA LEU A 157 -28.33 7.29 27.77
C LEU A 157 -28.41 8.81 27.96
N LEU A 158 -27.29 9.49 27.78
CA LEU A 158 -27.16 10.94 27.88
C LEU A 158 -27.27 11.63 26.53
N HIS A 159 -26.77 10.97 25.48
CA HIS A 159 -26.71 11.54 24.13
C HIS A 159 -26.71 10.45 23.06
N GLU A 160 -27.32 10.75 21.92
CA GLU A 160 -27.31 9.93 20.71
C GLU A 160 -27.13 10.83 19.50
N ASP A 161 -26.29 10.40 18.57
CA ASP A 161 -25.94 11.13 17.35
C ASP A 161 -25.74 10.16 16.18
N VAL A 162 -26.17 10.59 14.99
CA VAL A 162 -26.05 9.82 13.75
C VAL A 162 -25.28 10.65 12.75
N ILE A 163 -24.12 10.14 12.34
CA ILE A 163 -23.20 10.83 11.44
C ILE A 163 -23.18 10.06 10.13
N ALA A 164 -23.60 10.72 9.06
CA ALA A 164 -23.53 10.22 7.70
C ALA A 164 -22.32 10.83 6.98
N GLY A 165 -21.52 10.01 6.30
CA GLY A 165 -20.39 10.47 5.50
C GLY A 165 -19.28 9.43 5.45
N ASP A 166 -18.68 9.26 4.28
CA ASP A 166 -17.72 8.20 3.98
C ASP A 166 -16.28 8.50 4.41
N GLU A 167 -16.09 9.49 5.28
CA GLU A 167 -14.79 9.95 5.78
C GLU A 167 -14.68 9.82 7.30
N GLY A 168 -13.45 9.66 7.80
CA GLY A 168 -13.18 9.74 9.23
C GLY A 168 -13.46 11.14 9.76
N PHE A 169 -13.98 11.25 10.98
CA PHE A 169 -14.37 12.53 11.56
C PHE A 169 -13.78 12.76 12.95
N ARG A 170 -13.81 14.02 13.38
CA ARG A 170 -13.56 14.44 14.76
C ARG A 170 -14.71 15.30 15.24
N LYS A 171 -15.31 14.94 16.38
CA LYS A 171 -16.42 15.69 16.99
C LYS A 171 -16.15 15.91 18.48
N THR A 172 -16.49 17.10 18.97
CA THR A 172 -16.35 17.43 20.40
C THR A 172 -17.73 17.40 21.06
N TYR A 173 -17.85 16.65 22.15
CA TYR A 173 -19.04 16.60 22.99
C TYR A 173 -18.76 17.38 24.28
N ASP A 174 -19.60 18.39 24.56
CA ASP A 174 -19.50 19.22 25.77
C ASP A 174 -20.57 18.78 26.78
N LEU A 175 -20.15 18.00 27.77
CA LEU A 175 -21.01 17.40 28.80
C LEU A 175 -20.81 18.07 30.17
N LYS A 176 -20.28 19.30 30.22
CA LYS A 176 -19.98 20.07 31.45
C LYS A 176 -21.17 20.20 32.41
N ASN A 177 -22.40 20.17 31.90
CA ASN A 177 -23.62 20.31 32.70
C ASN A 177 -24.21 18.97 33.14
N VAL A 178 -23.61 17.85 32.74
CA VAL A 178 -24.03 16.50 33.13
C VAL A 178 -23.37 16.13 34.45
N LYS A 179 -24.18 15.77 35.44
CA LYS A 179 -23.72 15.25 36.73
C LYS A 179 -23.46 13.75 36.60
N ALA A 180 -22.26 13.40 36.17
CA ALA A 180 -21.77 12.03 36.03
C ALA A 180 -20.28 12.02 36.40
N SER A 181 -19.80 10.89 36.93
CA SER A 181 -18.39 10.72 37.32
C SER A 181 -17.56 9.97 36.27
N SER A 182 -18.21 9.42 35.25
CA SER A 182 -17.57 8.78 34.10
C SER A 182 -18.53 8.67 32.93
N PHE A 183 -17.98 8.56 31.73
CA PHE A 183 -18.76 8.48 30.50
C PHE A 183 -18.34 7.26 29.69
N ARG A 184 -19.34 6.54 29.16
CA ARG A 184 -19.15 5.43 28.21
C ARG A 184 -19.59 5.88 26.83
N PHE A 185 -18.66 5.88 25.88
CA PHE A 185 -18.93 6.12 24.47
C PHE A 185 -19.10 4.79 23.74
N GLU A 186 -20.20 4.62 23.05
CA GLU A 186 -20.48 3.49 22.17
C GLU A 186 -20.59 4.02 20.74
N VAL A 187 -19.62 3.67 19.91
CA VAL A 187 -19.58 4.05 18.49
C VAL A 187 -19.84 2.80 17.70
N SER A 188 -20.85 2.81 16.83
CA SER A 188 -21.22 1.64 16.03
C SER A 188 -21.44 1.99 14.58
N ASP A 189 -21.15 1.04 13.72
CA ASP A 189 -21.60 0.99 12.32
C ASP A 189 -22.46 -0.26 12.12
N ASN A 190 -22.85 -0.57 10.88
CA ASN A 190 -23.70 -1.74 10.60
C ASN A 190 -23.00 -3.07 10.90
N ASN A 191 -21.67 -3.08 11.08
CA ASN A 191 -20.87 -4.30 11.19
C ASN A 191 -20.27 -4.50 12.59
N SER A 192 -20.08 -3.43 13.36
CA SER A 192 -19.24 -3.46 14.55
C SER A 192 -19.57 -2.34 15.54
N THR A 193 -19.12 -2.52 16.79
CA THR A 193 -19.28 -1.55 17.87
C THR A 193 -17.99 -1.43 18.67
N VAL A 194 -17.56 -0.20 18.92
CA VAL A 194 -16.42 0.16 19.76
C VAL A 194 -16.95 0.83 21.02
N THR A 195 -16.57 0.30 22.18
CA THR A 195 -16.88 0.91 23.48
C THR A 195 -15.62 1.52 24.08
N MET A 196 -15.71 2.76 24.54
CA MET A 196 -14.63 3.50 25.20
C MET A 196 -15.13 4.13 26.50
N PHE A 197 -14.23 4.31 27.46
CA PHE A 197 -14.55 4.89 28.77
C PHE A 197 -13.66 6.11 29.02
N SER A 198 -14.27 7.18 29.55
CA SER A 198 -13.60 8.41 29.98
C SER A 198 -14.04 8.75 31.40
N LYS A 199 -13.18 9.45 32.16
CA LYS A 199 -13.47 9.88 33.53
C LYS A 199 -13.65 11.38 33.59
#